data_AF-A0A972LWQ9-F1
#
_entry.id   AF-A0A972LWQ9-F1
#
_cell.length_a   1.000
_cell.length_b   1.000
_cell.length_c   1.000
_cell.angle_alpha   90.00
_cell.angle_beta   90.00
_cell.angle_gamma   90.00
#
_symmetry.space_group_name_H-M   'P 1'
#
loop_
_entity.id
_entity.type
_entity.pdbx_description
1 polymer ?
#
loop_
_entity_poly.entity_id
_entity_poly.type
_entity_poly.pdbx_seq_one_letter_code
_entity_poly.pdbx_strand_id
1 'polypeptide(L)'
;MNDPHSGQHFRPHAAHSGKSQPPTVADVPPRELPSHLLHPESTYVRAMLEDLDDVVFSAVRGDADALEQAHTLWPQVVAAIGWDLVEESREQYLRFAIDVTQRFETDNARKPEHAVAALEVISLLTRD
;
A
#
# COMPACT_ATOMS: atom_id res chain seq x y z
N MET A 1 -24.18 -55.08 -45.12
CA MET A 1 -22.97 -54.38 -44.64
C MET A 1 -23.06 -54.35 -43.11
N ASN A 2 -22.27 -55.22 -42.47
CA ASN A 2 -21.78 -55.24 -41.07
C ASN A 2 -22.72 -54.89 -39.89
N ASP A 3 -23.26 -55.93 -39.22
CA ASP A 3 -22.92 -56.47 -37.88
C ASP A 3 -22.31 -55.58 -36.75
N PRO A 4 -22.37 -55.99 -35.45
CA PRO A 4 -23.20 -55.42 -34.37
C PRO A 4 -22.34 -55.02 -33.14
N HIS A 5 -22.93 -54.89 -31.94
CA HIS A 5 -22.41 -55.17 -30.57
C HIS A 5 -23.16 -54.25 -29.56
N SER A 6 -24.17 -54.73 -28.84
CA SER A 6 -24.16 -55.65 -27.68
C SER A 6 -23.67 -55.02 -26.36
N GLY A 7 -24.53 -55.14 -25.33
CA GLY A 7 -24.24 -54.91 -23.89
C GLY A 7 -25.27 -53.96 -23.26
N GLN A 8 -26.40 -54.34 -22.65
CA GLN A 8 -26.63 -55.29 -21.53
C GLN A 8 -25.59 -55.09 -20.40
N HIS A 9 -25.86 -54.87 -19.11
CA HIS A 9 -27.05 -54.94 -18.24
C HIS A 9 -26.66 -54.39 -16.83
N PHE A 10 -27.64 -54.35 -15.92
CA PHE A 10 -27.55 -54.51 -14.44
C PHE A 10 -27.56 -53.27 -13.50
N ARG A 11 -28.70 -53.10 -12.81
CA ARG A 11 -28.86 -52.61 -11.40
C ARG A 11 -28.31 -53.65 -10.41
N PRO A 12 -27.88 -53.37 -9.13
CA PRO A 12 -28.68 -52.73 -8.05
C PRO A 12 -27.91 -52.02 -6.88
N HIS A 13 -28.68 -51.66 -5.83
CA HIS A 13 -28.47 -50.96 -4.52
C HIS A 13 -27.19 -51.16 -3.67
N ALA A 14 -26.80 -50.11 -2.91
CA ALA A 14 -26.42 -50.19 -1.48
C ALA A 14 -26.41 -48.80 -0.79
N ALA A 15 -26.87 -48.74 0.46
CA ALA A 15 -26.96 -47.57 1.33
C ALA A 15 -25.70 -47.39 2.18
N HIS A 16 -25.27 -46.14 2.42
CA HIS A 16 -24.34 -45.82 3.50
C HIS A 16 -24.79 -44.59 4.29
N SER A 17 -24.86 -44.81 5.59
CA SER A 17 -25.25 -43.90 6.66
C SER A 17 -24.30 -42.71 6.82
N GLY A 18 -24.90 -41.58 7.22
CA GLY A 18 -24.38 -40.68 8.25
C GLY A 18 -22.92 -40.24 8.20
N LYS A 19 -22.69 -39.02 7.72
CA LYS A 19 -21.74 -38.13 8.36
C LYS A 19 -22.41 -36.78 8.58
N SER A 20 -22.71 -36.53 9.84
CA SER A 20 -23.01 -35.22 10.40
C SER A 20 -22.00 -34.21 9.86
N GLN A 21 -22.48 -33.27 9.07
CA GLN A 21 -21.68 -32.12 8.66
C GLN A 21 -21.58 -31.22 9.89
N PRO A 22 -20.36 -30.98 10.45
CA PRO A 22 -20.21 -29.98 11.50
C PRO A 22 -20.63 -28.62 10.95
N PRO A 23 -21.14 -27.72 11.81
CA PRO A 23 -21.65 -26.44 11.38
C PRO A 23 -20.54 -25.69 10.63
N THR A 24 -20.92 -25.16 9.47
CA THR A 24 -20.26 -24.09 8.76
C THR A 24 -19.72 -23.09 9.78
N VAL A 25 -18.41 -23.12 10.00
CA VAL A 25 -17.71 -22.04 10.69
C VAL A 25 -17.80 -20.88 9.71
N ALA A 26 -18.84 -20.07 9.91
CA ALA A 26 -19.05 -18.83 9.23
C ALA A 26 -17.76 -18.01 9.36
N ASP A 27 -17.17 -17.72 8.21
CA ASP A 27 -16.69 -16.38 7.84
C ASP A 27 -16.03 -15.58 8.97
N VAL A 28 -14.98 -16.15 9.56
CA VAL A 28 -14.01 -15.36 10.31
C VAL A 28 -13.02 -14.86 9.27
N PRO A 29 -12.96 -13.55 8.95
CA PRO A 29 -11.91 -13.05 8.08
C PRO A 29 -10.56 -13.49 8.67
N PRO A 30 -9.61 -13.98 7.85
CA PRO A 30 -8.31 -14.38 8.37
C PRO A 30 -7.76 -13.19 9.13
N ARG A 31 -7.58 -13.34 10.45
CA ARG A 31 -6.84 -12.33 11.22
C ARG A 31 -5.45 -12.33 10.62
N GLU A 32 -5.14 -11.30 9.84
CA GLU A 32 -3.83 -11.15 9.23
C GLU A 32 -2.78 -11.24 10.34
N LEU A 33 -1.92 -12.25 10.23
CA LEU A 33 -0.84 -12.44 11.18
C LEU A 33 0.02 -11.16 11.19
N PRO A 34 0.60 -10.76 12.33
CA PRO A 34 1.37 -9.50 12.43
C PRO A 34 2.46 -9.37 11.36
N SER A 35 3.05 -10.48 10.94
CA SER A 35 4.05 -10.54 9.86
C SER A 35 3.48 -10.21 8.47
N HIS A 36 2.20 -10.47 8.20
CA HIS A 36 1.54 -10.08 6.96
C HIS A 36 1.15 -8.60 6.95
N LEU A 37 0.99 -7.96 8.11
CA LEU A 37 0.71 -6.51 8.21
C LEU A 37 1.92 -5.64 7.84
N LEU A 38 3.13 -6.19 7.91
CA LEU A 38 4.38 -5.51 7.51
C LEU A 38 4.87 -6.00 6.14
N HIS A 39 4.05 -6.77 5.42
CA HIS A 39 4.37 -7.15 4.06
C HIS A 39 4.18 -5.93 3.14
N PRO A 40 5.06 -5.69 2.14
CA PRO A 40 4.94 -4.57 1.21
C PRO A 40 3.58 -4.51 0.50
N GLU A 41 3.02 -5.69 0.21
CA GLU A 41 1.69 -5.83 -0.42
C GLU A 41 0.51 -5.77 0.57
N SER A 42 0.76 -5.52 1.86
CA SER A 42 -0.31 -5.40 2.84
C SER A 42 -1.10 -4.11 2.61
N THR A 43 -2.40 -4.18 2.83
CA THR A 43 -3.28 -2.99 2.74
C THR A 43 -2.88 -1.93 3.77
N TYR A 44 -2.34 -2.34 4.91
CA TYR A 44 -1.85 -1.46 5.97
C TYR A 44 -0.63 -0.64 5.54
N VAL A 45 0.43 -1.29 5.02
CA VAL A 45 1.62 -0.59 4.52
C VAL A 45 1.26 0.37 3.39
N ARG A 46 0.42 -0.09 2.46
CA ARG A 46 -0.03 0.74 1.33
C ARG A 46 -0.78 1.97 1.78
N ALA A 47 -1.72 1.84 2.71
CA ALA A 47 -2.47 2.99 3.25
C ALA A 47 -1.53 4.00 3.92
N MET A 48 -0.55 3.54 4.70
CA MET A 48 0.42 4.43 5.34
C MET A 48 1.31 5.17 4.33
N LEU A 49 1.71 4.52 3.25
CA LEU A 49 2.47 5.15 2.17
C LEU A 49 1.60 6.12 1.36
N GLU A 50 0.34 5.79 1.09
CA GLU A 50 -0.62 6.68 0.41
C GLU A 50 -0.88 7.95 1.23
N ASP A 51 -1.13 7.82 2.54
CA ASP A 51 -1.29 8.98 3.44
C ASP A 51 -0.02 9.84 3.47
N LEU A 52 1.16 9.20 3.46
CA LEU A 52 2.45 9.89 3.43
C LEU A 52 2.67 10.62 2.10
N ASP A 53 2.34 9.99 0.97
CA ASP A 53 2.42 10.59 -0.37
C ASP A 53 1.64 11.91 -0.43
N ASP A 54 0.37 11.87 -0.02
CA ASP A 54 -0.54 13.01 -0.08
C ASP A 54 -0.04 14.19 0.76
N VAL A 55 0.43 13.90 1.98
CA VAL A 55 0.98 14.90 2.90
C VAL A 55 2.28 15.48 2.34
N VAL A 56 3.22 14.64 1.91
CA VAL A 56 4.53 15.10 1.41
C VAL A 56 4.39 15.91 0.13
N PHE A 57 3.56 15.48 -0.82
CA PHE A 57 3.36 16.24 -2.06
C PHE A 57 2.65 17.57 -1.84
N SER A 58 1.69 17.62 -0.90
CA SER A 58 1.03 18.87 -0.54
C SER A 58 1.99 19.83 0.15
N ALA A 59 2.84 19.34 1.05
CA ALA A 59 3.88 20.12 1.71
C ALA A 59 4.88 20.71 0.71
N VAL A 60 5.37 19.90 -0.25
CA VAL A 60 6.27 20.38 -1.32
C VAL A 60 5.61 21.47 -2.19
N ARG A 61 4.28 21.44 -2.34
CA ARG A 61 3.51 22.47 -3.05
C ARG A 61 3.22 23.72 -2.19
N GLY A 62 3.78 23.83 -0.99
CA GLY A 62 3.67 25.01 -0.15
C GLY A 62 2.48 25.01 0.80
N ASP A 63 1.83 23.86 1.03
CA ASP A 63 0.82 23.73 2.08
C ASP A 63 1.49 23.63 3.46
N ALA A 64 1.28 24.65 4.30
CA ALA A 64 1.88 24.74 5.62
C ALA A 64 1.30 23.70 6.60
N ASP A 65 0.01 23.40 6.51
CA ASP A 65 -0.64 22.40 7.36
C ASP A 65 -0.13 21.00 7.00
N ALA A 66 0.07 20.73 5.71
CA ALA A 66 0.67 19.50 5.24
C ALA A 66 2.14 19.38 5.66
N LEU A 67 2.89 20.48 5.69
CA LEU A 67 4.29 20.48 6.16
C LEU A 67 4.39 20.13 7.65
N GLU A 68 3.55 20.72 8.49
CA GLU A 68 3.47 20.35 9.92
C GLU A 68 3.07 18.88 10.11
N GLN A 69 2.13 18.40 9.29
CA GLN A 69 1.75 16.98 9.28
C GLN A 69 2.91 16.09 8.83
N ALA A 70 3.68 16.47 7.82
CA ALA A 70 4.82 15.71 7.33
C ALA A 70 5.87 15.49 8.44
N HIS A 71 6.16 16.53 9.23
CA HIS A 71 7.06 16.44 10.38
C HIS A 71 6.62 15.41 11.43
N THR A 72 5.31 15.18 11.53
CA THR A 72 4.72 14.26 12.50
C THR A 72 4.57 12.85 11.92
N LEU A 73 4.10 12.75 10.67
CA LEU A 73 3.75 11.50 10.00
C LEU A 73 5.00 10.74 9.54
N TRP A 74 5.99 11.43 8.98
CA TRP A 74 7.24 10.80 8.52
C TRP A 74 7.90 9.88 9.55
N PRO A 75 8.26 10.34 10.76
CA PRO A 75 8.90 9.47 11.75
C PRO A 75 7.98 8.35 12.25
N GLN A 76 6.66 8.56 12.27
CA GLN A 76 5.70 7.53 12.65
C GLN A 76 5.64 6.41 11.62
N VAL A 77 5.61 6.76 10.33
CA VAL A 77 5.60 5.79 9.23
C VAL A 77 6.91 5.00 9.23
N VAL A 78 8.06 5.66 9.32
CA VAL A 78 9.37 5.00 9.41
C VAL A 78 9.43 4.04 10.61
N ALA A 79 8.91 4.43 11.77
CA ALA A 79 8.88 3.58 12.95
C ALA A 79 7.90 2.39 12.83
N ALA A 80 6.81 2.54 12.07
CA ALA A 80 5.76 1.53 11.96
C ALA A 80 6.08 0.45 10.92
N ILE A 81 6.51 0.85 9.72
CA ILE A 81 6.73 -0.07 8.59
C ILE A 81 8.20 -0.33 8.30
N GLY A 82 9.11 0.47 8.88
CA GLY A 82 10.55 0.31 8.73
C GLY A 82 11.12 1.07 7.53
N TRP A 83 12.43 1.32 7.59
CA TRP A 83 13.15 2.11 6.59
C TRP A 83 13.12 1.48 5.19
N ASP A 84 13.29 0.17 5.10
CA ASP A 84 13.39 -0.56 3.82
C ASP A 84 12.16 -0.34 2.93
N LEU A 85 10.96 -0.22 3.52
CA LEU A 85 9.72 0.02 2.80
C LEU A 85 9.52 1.50 2.44
N VAL A 86 9.98 2.42 3.29
CA VAL A 86 9.83 3.87 3.08
C VAL A 86 10.87 4.41 2.09
N GLU A 87 12.05 3.80 2.01
CA GLU A 87 13.16 4.26 1.18
C GLU A 87 12.79 4.36 -0.31
N GLU A 88 12.01 3.41 -0.83
CA GLU A 88 11.57 3.43 -2.23
C GLU A 88 10.68 4.65 -2.53
N SER A 89 9.77 5.00 -1.63
CA SER A 89 8.92 6.20 -1.77
C SER A 89 9.70 7.48 -1.51
N ARG A 90 10.66 7.48 -0.56
CA ARG A 90 11.51 8.63 -0.22
C ARG A 90 12.24 9.18 -1.43
N GLU A 91 12.81 8.30 -2.27
CA GLU A 91 13.52 8.72 -3.48
C GLU A 91 12.59 9.50 -4.42
N GLN A 92 11.34 9.06 -4.56
CA GLN A 92 10.36 9.72 -5.41
C GLN A 92 9.98 11.10 -4.86
N TYR A 93 9.81 11.23 -3.55
CA TYR A 93 9.55 12.52 -2.90
C TYR A 93 10.70 13.51 -3.10
N LEU A 94 11.95 13.06 -2.90
CA LEU A 94 13.14 13.90 -3.09
C LEU A 94 13.25 14.39 -4.53
N ARG A 95 13.04 13.49 -5.50
CA ARG A 95 13.03 13.86 -6.92
C ARG A 95 11.97 14.91 -7.23
N PHE A 96 10.77 14.75 -6.69
CA PHE A 96 9.68 15.71 -6.86
C PHE A 96 10.00 17.06 -6.21
N ALA A 97 10.50 17.08 -4.97
CA ALA A 97 10.85 18.30 -4.27
C ALA A 97 11.96 19.10 -5.00
N ILE A 98 12.96 18.41 -5.54
CA ILE A 98 14.03 19.03 -6.34
C ILE A 98 13.46 19.64 -7.63
N ASP A 99 12.65 18.89 -8.38
CA ASP A 99 12.03 19.37 -9.63
C ASP A 99 11.12 20.58 -9.38
N VAL A 100 10.33 20.56 -8.31
CA VAL A 100 9.49 21.69 -7.90
C VAL A 100 10.34 22.92 -7.56
N THR A 101 11.43 22.74 -6.80
CA THR A 101 12.34 23.84 -6.45
C THR A 101 12.96 24.47 -7.69
N GLN A 102 13.46 23.66 -8.63
CA GLN A 102 14.08 24.14 -9.89
C GLN A 102 13.08 24.91 -10.77
N ARG A 103 11.83 24.48 -10.81
CA ARG A 103 10.77 25.18 -11.56
C ARG A 103 10.50 26.57 -10.99
N PHE A 104 10.45 26.72 -9.66
CA PHE A 104 10.24 28.02 -9.02
C PHE A 104 11.43 28.97 -9.13
N GLU A 105 12.65 28.45 -9.30
CA GLU A 105 13.82 29.28 -9.59
C GLU A 105 13.80 29.85 -11.02
N THR A 106 13.20 29.11 -11.97
CA THR A 106 13.18 29.47 -13.39
C THR A 106 11.96 30.33 -13.75
N ASP A 107 10.84 30.16 -13.06
CA ASP A 107 9.60 30.89 -13.33
C ASP A 107 9.66 32.32 -12.72
N ASN A 108 9.38 33.34 -13.54
CA ASN A 108 9.42 34.74 -13.13
C ASN A 108 8.35 35.08 -12.07
N ALA A 109 7.37 34.20 -11.86
CA ALA A 109 6.44 34.22 -10.73
C ALA A 109 7.11 33.62 -9.48
N ARG A 110 8.09 34.33 -8.94
CA ARG A 110 8.87 33.90 -7.77
C ARG A 110 7.94 33.73 -6.57
N LYS A 111 7.66 32.47 -6.20
CA LYS A 111 6.93 32.06 -4.99
C LYS A 111 7.92 31.52 -3.95
N PRO A 112 8.65 32.39 -3.24
CA PRO A 112 9.70 31.98 -2.32
C PRO A 112 9.19 31.03 -1.23
N GLU A 113 7.93 31.15 -0.82
CA GLU A 113 7.29 30.30 0.17
C GLU A 113 7.22 28.82 -0.27
N HIS A 114 7.04 28.54 -1.56
CA HIS A 114 7.01 27.17 -2.07
C HIS A 114 8.43 26.57 -2.14
N ALA A 115 9.42 27.39 -2.51
CA ALA A 115 10.82 26.95 -2.52
C ALA A 115 11.31 26.64 -1.10
N VAL A 116 10.93 27.46 -0.11
CA VAL A 116 11.23 27.21 1.30
C VAL A 116 10.56 25.92 1.77
N ALA A 117 9.26 25.72 1.51
CA ALA A 117 8.56 24.51 1.90
C ALA A 117 9.18 23.24 1.28
N ALA A 118 9.54 23.27 0.00
CA ALA A 118 10.21 22.16 -0.67
C ALA A 118 11.59 21.84 -0.05
N LEU A 119 12.37 22.87 0.31
CA LEU A 119 13.65 22.69 1.01
C LEU A 119 13.48 22.12 2.41
N GLU A 120 12.43 22.52 3.13
CA GLU A 120 12.11 21.95 4.45
C GLU A 120 11.74 20.47 4.35
N VAL A 121 10.92 20.08 3.36
CA VAL A 121 10.62 18.67 3.08
C VAL A 121 11.89 17.89 2.73
N ILE A 122 12.77 18.43 1.88
CA ILE A 122 14.05 17.79 1.58
C ILE A 122 14.86 17.58 2.87
N SER A 123 14.98 18.61 3.71
CA SER A 123 15.70 18.52 4.98
C SER A 123 15.09 17.49 5.93
N LEU A 124 13.77 17.35 5.95
CA LEU A 124 13.06 16.36 6.75
C LEU A 124 13.39 14.94 6.28
N LEU A 125 13.31 14.70 4.97
CA LEU A 125 13.49 13.38 4.36
C LEU A 125 14.95 12.91 4.37
N THR A 126 15.92 13.82 4.45
CA THR A 126 17.35 13.48 4.52
C THR A 126 17.87 13.29 5.94
N ARG A 127 17.01 13.41 6.96
CA ARG A 127 17.42 13.31 8.35
C ARG A 127 17.33 11.85 8.82
N ASP A 128 18.42 11.36 9.40
CA ASP A 128 18.54 10.01 10.00
C ASP A 128 17.74 9.86 11.30
#